data_AF-A0A6M3MGW9-F1
#
_entry.id   AF-A0A6M3MGW9-F1
#
_cell.length_a   1.000
_cell.length_b   1.000
_cell.length_c   1.000
_cell.angle_alpha   90.00
_cell.angle_beta   90.00
_cell.angle_gamma   90.00
#
_symmetry.space_group_name_H-M   'P 1'
#
loop_
_entity.id
_entity.type
_entity.pdbx_description
1 polymer ?
#
loop_
_entity_poly.entity_id
_entity_poly.type
_entity_poly.pdbx_seq_one_letter_code
_entity_poly.pdbx_strand_id
1 'polypeptide(L)'
;MTMPVICQGIVMYNIQTTLKGVAAEAISMGESLYIHSDGLVYVVDNGKYDVCHGWALKDYAEGDKVTILTQCRMIVDTTQTVGARLYTGAVSGGSAPSTTLSATGVIVGFAVEAKLIYCRITVPGADG
;
A
#
# COMPACT_ATOMS: atom_id res chain seq x y z
N MET A 1 -1.30 -10.71 -20.20
CA MET A 1 -1.71 -9.68 -19.23
C MET A 1 -1.37 -10.20 -17.85
N THR A 2 -0.52 -9.51 -17.10
CA THR A 2 -0.23 -9.84 -15.69
C THR A 2 -1.47 -9.53 -14.85
N MET A 3 -1.83 -10.39 -13.90
CA MET A 3 -2.93 -10.10 -12.98
C MET A 3 -2.51 -9.02 -11.97
N PRO A 4 -3.43 -8.15 -11.53
CA PRO A 4 -3.13 -7.20 -10.46
C PRO A 4 -2.79 -7.95 -9.17
N VAL A 5 -1.91 -7.37 -8.36
CA VAL A 5 -1.72 -7.84 -6.99
C VAL A 5 -2.74 -7.15 -6.11
N ILE A 6 -3.55 -7.94 -5.40
CA ILE A 6 -4.60 -7.42 -4.53
C ILE A 6 -4.46 -7.93 -3.11
N CYS A 7 -4.83 -7.08 -2.16
CA CYS A 7 -4.97 -7.48 -0.76
C CYS A 7 -6.27 -8.27 -0.59
N GLN A 8 -6.17 -9.48 -0.06
CA GLN A 8 -7.31 -10.34 0.28
C GLN A 8 -7.74 -10.19 1.74
N GLY A 9 -6.94 -9.53 2.57
CA GLY A 9 -7.31 -9.24 3.95
C GLY A 9 -6.17 -8.66 4.77
N ILE A 10 -6.51 -7.85 5.77
CA ILE A 10 -5.56 -7.31 6.74
C ILE A 10 -5.72 -8.07 8.04
N VAL A 11 -4.71 -8.85 8.40
CA VAL A 11 -4.77 -9.76 9.57
C VAL A 11 -4.29 -9.11 10.86
N MET A 12 -3.50 -8.05 10.76
CA MET A 12 -3.01 -7.28 11.90
C MET A 12 -2.65 -5.86 11.46
N TYR A 13 -2.96 -4.86 12.27
CA TYR A 13 -2.47 -3.51 12.08
C TYR A 13 -2.34 -2.80 13.43
N ASN A 14 -1.45 -1.81 13.50
CA ASN A 14 -1.30 -0.99 14.69
C ASN A 14 -2.24 0.22 14.60
N ILE A 15 -3.25 0.26 15.47
CA ILE A 15 -4.25 1.33 15.48
C ILE A 15 -3.66 2.68 15.90
N GLN A 16 -2.59 2.66 16.71
CA GLN A 16 -1.99 3.85 17.32
C GLN A 16 -1.20 4.69 16.31
N THR A 17 -0.80 4.08 15.18
CA THR A 17 0.07 4.72 14.19
C THR A 17 -0.67 5.05 12.89
N THR A 18 -2.01 5.02 12.88
CA THR A 18 -2.79 5.31 11.67
C THR A 18 -2.83 6.79 11.32
N LEU A 19 -2.86 7.11 10.03
CA LEU A 19 -3.12 8.45 9.52
C LEU A 19 -4.55 8.54 9.00
N LYS A 20 -5.08 9.76 8.90
CA LYS A 20 -6.41 10.06 8.35
C LYS A 20 -6.28 11.05 7.20
N GLY A 21 -7.10 10.89 6.18
CA GLY A 21 -7.19 11.82 5.06
C GLY A 21 -8.52 11.68 4.32
N VAL A 22 -8.67 12.37 3.20
CA VAL A 22 -9.85 12.31 2.33
C VAL A 22 -9.44 11.69 1.00
N ALA A 23 -10.18 10.68 0.53
CA ALA A 23 -9.90 10.01 -0.74
C ALA A 23 -10.12 10.97 -1.93
N ALA A 24 -9.12 11.10 -2.79
CA ALA A 24 -9.25 11.82 -4.07
C ALA A 24 -9.86 10.96 -5.18
N GLU A 25 -9.88 9.64 -4.98
CA GLU A 25 -10.35 8.64 -5.94
C GLU A 25 -10.91 7.42 -5.19
N ALA A 26 -11.50 6.47 -5.92
CA ALA A 26 -11.89 5.20 -5.32
C ALA A 26 -10.63 4.38 -4.97
N ILE A 27 -10.59 3.88 -3.73
CA ILE A 27 -9.42 3.17 -3.18
C ILE A 27 -9.88 1.80 -2.69
N SER A 28 -9.15 0.74 -3.06
CA SER A 28 -9.40 -0.62 -2.59
C SER A 28 -8.59 -0.94 -1.34
N MET A 29 -9.04 -1.92 -0.56
CA MET A 29 -8.33 -2.42 0.62
C MET A 29 -6.88 -2.81 0.28
N GLY A 30 -5.94 -2.42 1.17
CA GLY A 30 -4.53 -2.78 1.09
C GLY A 30 -3.74 -2.14 -0.05
N GLU A 31 -4.38 -1.27 -0.85
CA GLU A 31 -3.69 -0.43 -1.81
C GLU A 31 -2.66 0.48 -1.12
N SER A 32 -1.52 0.68 -1.78
CA SER A 32 -0.49 1.60 -1.31
C SER A 32 -0.95 3.02 -1.55
N LEU A 33 -0.83 3.89 -0.54
CA LEU A 33 -1.40 5.25 -0.56
C LEU A 33 -0.35 6.31 -0.28
N TYR A 34 -0.57 7.50 -0.81
CA TYR A 34 0.17 8.70 -0.43
C TYR A 34 -0.77 9.88 -0.21
N ILE A 35 -0.34 10.84 0.61
CA ILE A 35 -1.01 12.11 0.83
C ILE A 35 -0.31 13.12 -0.07
N HIS A 36 -1.03 13.72 -1.00
CA HIS A 36 -0.49 14.71 -1.94
C HIS A 36 -0.44 16.11 -1.30
N SER A 37 0.22 17.06 -1.95
CA SER A 37 0.38 18.43 -1.44
C SER A 37 -0.95 19.21 -1.33
N ASP A 38 -2.01 18.76 -1.98
CA ASP A 38 -3.38 19.29 -1.82
C ASP A 38 -4.09 18.77 -0.55
N GLY A 39 -3.47 17.85 0.19
CA GLY A 39 -4.00 17.24 1.40
C GLY A 39 -4.96 16.06 1.15
N LEU A 40 -5.16 15.63 -0.09
CA LEU A 40 -5.97 14.48 -0.44
C LEU A 40 -5.12 13.20 -0.53
N VAL A 41 -5.79 12.06 -0.45
CA VAL A 41 -5.21 10.72 -0.46
C VAL A 41 -5.40 10.08 -1.82
N TYR A 42 -4.30 9.65 -2.42
CA TYR A 42 -4.23 9.02 -3.74
C TYR A 42 -3.61 7.62 -3.62
N VAL A 43 -3.90 6.79 -4.63
CA VAL A 43 -3.25 5.50 -4.80
C VAL A 43 -1.84 5.68 -5.38
N VAL A 44 -0.87 4.95 -4.85
CA VAL A 44 0.48 4.87 -5.41
C VAL A 44 0.41 4.06 -6.72
N ASP A 45 0.55 4.75 -7.84
CA ASP A 45 0.39 4.19 -9.19
C ASP A 45 1.69 4.24 -10.02
N ASN A 46 1.58 3.98 -11.33
CA ASN A 46 2.72 3.97 -12.26
C ASN A 46 3.38 5.35 -12.46
N GLY A 47 2.80 6.44 -11.96
CA GLY A 47 3.38 7.78 -12.03
C GLY A 47 4.08 8.24 -10.75
N LYS A 48 3.77 7.61 -9.60
CA LYS A 48 4.16 8.14 -8.28
C LYS A 48 4.68 7.06 -7.33
N TYR A 49 5.76 6.39 -7.74
CA TYR A 49 6.36 5.26 -7.02
C TYR A 49 7.40 5.63 -5.95
N ASP A 50 7.74 6.92 -5.86
CA ASP A 50 8.77 7.49 -4.98
C ASP A 50 8.27 7.78 -3.56
N VAL A 51 6.95 7.70 -3.32
CA VAL A 51 6.33 7.99 -2.03
C VAL A 51 5.33 6.91 -1.62
N CYS A 52 5.24 6.68 -0.31
CA CYS A 52 4.17 5.89 0.28
C CYS A 52 4.00 6.30 1.74
N HIS A 53 2.76 6.58 2.14
CA HIS A 53 2.38 6.96 3.48
C HIS A 53 1.66 5.84 4.23
N GLY A 54 1.24 4.77 3.52
CA GLY A 54 0.73 3.54 4.12
C GLY A 54 -0.27 2.83 3.23
N TRP A 55 -1.22 2.11 3.84
CA TRP A 55 -2.16 1.24 3.13
C TRP A 55 -3.62 1.46 3.53
N ALA A 56 -4.53 1.29 2.59
CA ALA A 56 -5.97 1.39 2.88
C ALA A 56 -6.44 0.27 3.82
N LEU A 57 -7.15 0.61 4.90
CA LEU A 57 -7.71 -0.39 5.83
C LEU A 57 -8.87 -1.19 5.20
N LYS A 58 -9.60 -0.62 4.27
CA LYS A 58 -10.77 -1.19 3.59
C LYS A 58 -11.01 -0.44 2.27
N ASP A 59 -12.07 -0.78 1.57
CA ASP A 59 -12.51 -0.02 0.39
C ASP A 59 -13.09 1.34 0.81
N TYR A 60 -12.80 2.37 0.00
CA TYR A 60 -13.27 3.75 0.15
C TYR A 60 -13.74 4.30 -1.19
N ALA A 61 -14.86 5.04 -1.17
CA ALA A 61 -15.26 5.84 -2.31
C ALA A 61 -14.47 7.17 -2.34
N GLU A 62 -14.47 7.84 -3.50
CA GLU A 62 -13.98 9.21 -3.61
C GLU A 62 -14.72 10.13 -2.62
N GLY A 63 -13.98 10.98 -1.91
CA GLY A 63 -14.48 11.87 -0.87
C GLY A 63 -14.63 11.24 0.52
N ASP A 64 -14.45 9.92 0.67
CA ASP A 64 -14.53 9.27 1.99
C ASP A 64 -13.33 9.61 2.89
N LYS A 65 -13.56 9.56 4.21
CA LYS A 65 -12.48 9.60 5.19
C LYS A 65 -11.71 8.29 5.20
N VAL A 66 -10.48 8.33 4.73
CA VAL A 66 -9.57 7.17 4.64
C VAL A 66 -8.86 6.97 5.98
N THR A 67 -8.70 5.71 6.38
CA THR A 67 -7.75 5.32 7.42
C THR A 67 -6.56 4.65 6.75
N ILE A 68 -5.40 5.30 6.88
CA ILE A 68 -4.14 4.84 6.29
C ILE A 68 -3.37 4.09 7.38
N LEU A 69 -3.06 2.83 7.11
CA LEU A 69 -2.26 1.98 7.97
C LEU A 69 -0.78 2.21 7.68
N THR A 70 -0.01 2.66 8.67
CA THR A 70 1.45 2.83 8.53
C THR A 70 2.23 1.55 8.83
N GLN A 71 1.58 0.57 9.48
CA GLN A 71 2.15 -0.71 9.84
C GLN A 71 1.05 -1.78 9.86
N CYS A 72 1.20 -2.84 9.08
CA CYS A 72 0.24 -3.93 9.01
C CYS A 72 0.85 -5.25 8.53
N ARG A 73 0.07 -6.33 8.70
CA ARG A 73 0.23 -7.60 8.00
C ARG A 73 -0.98 -7.82 7.14
N MET A 74 -0.77 -8.15 5.87
CA MET A 74 -1.84 -8.39 4.91
C MET A 74 -1.62 -9.67 4.11
N ILE A 75 -2.71 -10.30 3.72
CA ILE A 75 -2.76 -11.43 2.82
C ILE A 75 -2.88 -10.90 1.40
N VAL A 76 -2.05 -11.39 0.49
CA VAL A 76 -2.12 -11.03 -0.94
C VAL A 76 -2.45 -12.26 -1.79
N ASP A 77 -3.09 -12.03 -2.93
CA ASP A 77 -3.56 -13.08 -3.83
C ASP A 77 -2.43 -13.80 -4.58
N THR A 78 -1.31 -13.11 -4.79
CA THR A 78 -0.14 -13.58 -5.50
C THR A 78 0.92 -14.18 -4.59
N THR A 79 1.63 -15.20 -5.10
CA THR A 79 2.71 -15.85 -4.37
C THR A 79 3.94 -14.93 -4.31
N GLN A 80 4.44 -14.74 -3.10
CA GLN A 80 5.59 -13.91 -2.77
C GLN A 80 6.80 -14.78 -2.46
N THR A 81 7.99 -14.29 -2.80
CA THR A 81 9.24 -14.93 -2.35
C THR A 81 9.48 -14.61 -0.88
N VAL A 82 9.42 -15.61 -0.01
CA VAL A 82 9.60 -15.44 1.45
C VAL A 82 10.94 -14.76 1.77
N GLY A 83 10.91 -13.74 2.62
CA GLY A 83 12.06 -12.93 2.99
C GLY A 83 12.44 -11.85 1.97
N ALA A 84 11.86 -11.84 0.77
CA ALA A 84 12.15 -10.81 -0.22
C ALA A 84 11.48 -9.48 0.15
N ARG A 85 12.10 -8.39 -0.32
CA ARG A 85 11.62 -7.02 -0.13
C ARG A 85 10.35 -6.77 -0.93
N LEU A 86 9.44 -6.02 -0.32
CA LEU A 86 8.22 -5.54 -0.97
C LEU A 86 8.42 -4.13 -1.47
N TYR A 87 7.91 -3.86 -2.66
CA TYR A 87 7.95 -2.56 -3.30
C TYR A 87 6.52 -2.05 -3.51
N THR A 88 6.33 -0.74 -3.42
CA THR A 88 5.09 -0.07 -3.82
C THR A 88 5.04 0.14 -5.33
N GLY A 89 3.85 0.50 -5.84
CA GLY A 89 3.60 0.73 -7.25
C GLY A 89 2.34 0.02 -7.70
N ALA A 90 1.89 0.28 -8.93
CA ALA A 90 0.76 -0.41 -9.53
C ALA A 90 1.21 -1.53 -10.48
N VAL A 91 0.59 -2.71 -10.36
CA VAL A 91 0.63 -3.76 -11.38
C VAL A 91 -0.77 -3.97 -11.90
N SER A 92 -0.97 -3.77 -13.20
CA SER A 92 -2.23 -4.10 -13.89
C SER A 92 -3.49 -3.54 -13.21
N GLY A 93 -3.39 -2.35 -12.61
CA GLY A 93 -4.49 -1.65 -11.94
C GLY A 93 -4.64 -1.91 -10.44
N GLY A 94 -3.77 -2.69 -9.80
CA GLY A 94 -3.74 -2.84 -8.33
C GLY A 94 -2.41 -2.39 -7.73
N SER A 95 -2.45 -1.76 -6.56
CA SER A 95 -1.27 -1.12 -5.93
C SER A 95 -0.80 -1.77 -4.62
N ALA A 96 -1.27 -2.97 -4.30
CA ALA A 96 -0.83 -3.67 -3.10
C ALA A 96 0.68 -3.98 -3.17
N PRO A 97 1.45 -3.80 -2.08
CA PRO A 97 2.89 -4.07 -2.09
C PRO A 97 3.20 -5.51 -2.47
N SER A 98 4.24 -5.69 -3.28
CA SER A 98 4.60 -7.01 -3.76
C SER A 98 6.10 -7.16 -3.99
N THR A 99 6.56 -8.39 -3.95
CA THR A 99 7.90 -8.80 -4.39
C THR A 99 8.03 -8.80 -5.92
N THR A 100 6.91 -8.91 -6.64
CA THR A 100 6.87 -8.82 -8.12
C THR A 100 7.08 -7.41 -8.67
N LEU A 101 6.94 -6.38 -7.83
CA LEU A 101 7.22 -4.98 -8.14
C LEU A 101 8.70 -4.61 -8.03
N SER A 102 9.59 -5.62 -8.01
CA SER A 102 11.02 -5.44 -7.79
C SER A 102 11.58 -4.35 -8.72
N ALA A 103 12.10 -3.27 -8.12
CA ALA A 103 12.76 -2.11 -8.74
C ALA A 103 11.88 -0.95 -9.25
N THR A 104 10.56 -0.97 -9.07
CA THR A 104 9.72 0.16 -9.54
C THR A 104 9.42 1.21 -8.47
N GLY A 105 9.39 0.87 -7.17
CA GLY A 105 9.00 1.81 -6.10
C GLY A 105 9.81 1.74 -4.81
N VAL A 106 9.28 2.31 -3.73
CA VAL A 106 9.94 2.34 -2.43
C VAL A 106 9.82 1.00 -1.69
N ILE A 107 10.89 0.62 -0.98
CA ILE A 107 10.89 -0.58 -0.14
C ILE A 107 10.06 -0.30 1.12
N VAL A 108 9.01 -1.09 1.34
CA VAL A 108 8.03 -0.85 2.42
C VAL A 108 7.84 -2.02 3.36
N GLY A 109 8.58 -3.11 3.16
CA GLY A 109 8.44 -4.30 3.99
C GLY A 109 9.09 -5.54 3.39
N PHE A 110 8.63 -6.69 3.85
CA PHE A 110 9.10 -8.00 3.38
C PHE A 110 8.00 -9.06 3.44
N ALA A 111 8.10 -10.08 2.60
CA ALA A 111 7.22 -11.24 2.62
C ALA A 111 7.55 -12.15 3.81
N VAL A 112 6.55 -12.39 4.68
CA VAL A 112 6.68 -13.27 5.85
C VAL A 112 6.42 -14.72 5.44
N GLU A 113 5.43 -14.93 4.57
CA GLU A 113 5.07 -16.21 3.97
C GLU A 113 4.69 -16.01 2.51
N ALA A 114 4.45 -17.10 1.79
CA ALA A 114 4.10 -17.07 0.36
C ALA A 114 2.91 -16.17 0.03
N LYS A 115 1.97 -15.96 0.96
CA LYS A 115 0.81 -15.07 0.77
C LYS A 115 0.62 -14.07 1.89
N LEU A 116 1.59 -13.96 2.80
CA LEU A 116 1.52 -13.08 3.95
C LEU A 116 2.67 -12.09 3.90
N ILE A 117 2.35 -10.81 3.87
CA ILE A 117 3.34 -9.75 3.80
C ILE A 117 3.26 -8.87 5.05
N TYR A 118 4.41 -8.39 5.50
CA TYR A 118 4.52 -7.41 6.57
C TYR A 118 5.01 -6.10 6.00
N CYS A 119 4.20 -5.06 6.19
CA CYS A 119 4.42 -3.74 5.64
C CYS A 119 4.57 -2.74 6.79
N ARG A 120 5.58 -1.89 6.69
CA ARG A 120 5.82 -0.79 7.63
C ARG A 120 6.46 0.36 6.87
N ILE A 121 5.79 1.49 6.87
CA ILE A 121 6.40 2.75 6.46
C ILE A 121 7.38 3.13 7.57
N THR A 122 8.67 3.12 7.24
CA THR A 122 9.67 3.81 8.07
C THR A 122 9.60 5.25 7.61
N VAL A 123 8.68 6.03 8.19
CA VAL A 123 8.35 7.43 7.86
C VAL A 123 9.35 8.06 6.87
N PRO A 124 9.09 8.06 5.55
CA PRO A 124 9.90 8.85 4.64
C PRO A 124 9.46 10.31 4.78
N GLY A 125 10.42 11.23 4.61
CA GLY A 125 10.25 12.65 4.85
C GLY A 125 9.02 13.23 4.15
N ALA A 126 8.45 14.26 4.78
CA ALA A 126 7.40 15.07 4.19
C ALA A 126 7.72 15.37 2.72
N ASP A 127 6.76 15.14 1.83
CA ASP A 127 6.79 15.77 0.51
C ASP A 127 6.83 17.28 0.77
N GLY A 128 7.97 17.89 0.45
CA GLY A 128 8.20 19.33 0.52
C GLY A 128 7.53 20.05 -0.64
#